data_AF-A0A831TBW0-F1
#
_entry.id   AF-A0A831TBW0-F1
#
_cell.length_a   1.000
_cell.length_b   1.000
_cell.length_c   1.000
_cell.angle_alpha   90.00
_cell.angle_beta   90.00
_cell.angle_gamma   90.00
#
_symmetry.space_group_name_H-M   'P 1'
#
loop_
_entity.id
_entity.type
_entity.pdbx_description
1 polymer ?
#
loop_
_entity_poly.entity_id
_entity_poly.type
_entity_poly.pdbx_seq_one_letter_code
_entity_poly.pdbx_strand_id
1 'polypeptide(L)'
;MSDLFKRQTLDQLCDVPDDIIDVYVVERHIWQGGTIDVEAESKKKRRAEPRTVKDFLIDPVRSLLNDVLRQLAAPYDPSSKANPIGQGWWIQAEFGSGKSHLLSFIGALALGDKKVWDTVNDLETKNKKGKRESIYQFYDSGLAKKSTGKSKGVFVAVKTLVGQGGGTIGVTDTGRKLTEYILDAVQDQYHAENGKPISVYPVEVLADRFESDLDLYHKPLGKFLKDPKFFDEEEQEEVDKFLDDLRHSKSQTVRRDCGQKLWRFYKEYLKTTPDIPMEAEAVLKHMVETLLAAGYEGLLLIMDEVSLFMKNRTEEQRVEDEKTLVVLSNRLAKTHCLPVWTICSAQQALESKMGVKNIIANDRLKNVALLQDESNFYDIVLSRVRTVTKPESIEPYFADYAKGFTWPAAIGTEKFNRFFPFYPPAIDVLKAVSYNLTTLRSSVHFMHQTLKTQRKAKSNELITLWQMFDDVVSYEEDPSGTTAGIAAISSKFNDEYKAYQAGRRIIGQATKGRLKVYASRCEKILKTLFLYYIAKMQPNGLSVEEIMNSVMEWADHDKGQKADVKDNLDHYEVLLDELAKEVPQVKKVGK
;
A
#
# COMPACT_ATOMS: atom_id res chain seq x y z
N MET A 1 12.42 -50.83 7.39
CA MET A 1 12.00 -49.73 8.30
C MET A 1 12.49 -48.35 7.81
N SER A 2 12.82 -48.16 6.52
CA SER A 2 13.56 -46.97 6.04
C SER A 2 12.75 -45.96 5.19
N ASP A 3 11.48 -46.22 4.88
CA ASP A 3 10.68 -45.32 4.03
C ASP A 3 9.84 -44.29 4.81
N LEU A 4 9.80 -44.36 6.15
CA LEU A 4 8.93 -43.49 6.97
C LEU A 4 9.46 -42.05 7.14
N PHE A 5 10.70 -41.76 6.76
CA PHE A 5 11.35 -40.45 7.01
C PHE A 5 11.84 -39.74 5.75
N LYS A 6 11.38 -40.13 4.56
CA LYS A 6 11.77 -39.47 3.32
C LYS A 6 11.01 -38.15 3.18
N ARG A 7 11.74 -37.03 3.00
CA ARG A 7 11.17 -35.70 2.74
C ARG A 7 10.27 -35.76 1.49
N GLN A 8 9.00 -35.39 1.64
CA GLN A 8 8.07 -35.21 0.53
C GLN A 8 8.46 -33.96 -0.27
N THR A 9 8.07 -33.88 -1.54
CA THR A 9 8.44 -32.74 -2.39
C THR A 9 7.54 -31.53 -2.13
N LEU A 10 8.04 -30.32 -2.37
CA LEU A 10 7.30 -29.08 -2.07
C LEU A 10 5.98 -28.95 -2.85
N ASP A 11 5.85 -29.56 -4.02
CA ASP A 11 4.58 -29.61 -4.77
C ASP A 11 3.50 -30.45 -4.07
N GLN A 12 3.90 -31.40 -3.22
CA GLN A 12 3.00 -32.25 -2.44
C GLN A 12 2.60 -31.62 -1.10
N LEU A 13 3.40 -30.67 -0.60
CA LEU A 13 3.28 -30.10 0.75
C LEU A 13 2.76 -28.67 0.79
N CYS A 14 3.01 -27.91 -0.28
CA CYS A 14 2.67 -26.50 -0.37
C CYS A 14 1.76 -26.24 -1.58
N ASP A 15 0.73 -25.43 -1.37
CA ASP A 15 0.02 -24.72 -2.42
C ASP A 15 0.51 -23.29 -2.50
N VAL A 16 0.49 -22.73 -3.71
CA VAL A 16 0.97 -21.39 -4.02
C VAL A 16 -0.11 -20.71 -4.86
N PRO A 17 -0.50 -19.47 -4.54
CA PRO A 17 -1.43 -18.72 -5.39
C PRO A 17 -0.92 -18.63 -6.83
N ASP A 18 -1.82 -18.62 -7.82
CA ASP A 18 -1.40 -18.47 -9.22
C ASP A 18 -0.69 -17.13 -9.44
N ASP A 19 -1.27 -16.06 -8.88
CA ASP A 19 -0.78 -14.69 -8.88
C ASP A 19 -0.89 -14.09 -7.47
N ILE A 20 -0.09 -13.06 -7.18
CA ILE A 20 -0.21 -12.23 -5.97
C ILE A 20 -0.81 -10.89 -6.38
N ILE A 21 -1.79 -10.40 -5.62
CA ILE A 21 -2.31 -9.05 -5.83
C ILE A 21 -1.31 -8.03 -5.30
N ASP A 22 -0.81 -7.21 -6.21
CA ASP A 22 -0.07 -6.00 -5.88
C ASP A 22 -0.98 -4.78 -5.95
N VAL A 23 -1.31 -4.24 -4.78
CA VAL A 23 -2.14 -3.03 -4.66
C VAL A 23 -1.27 -1.79 -4.91
N TYR A 24 -1.19 -1.37 -6.17
CA TYR A 24 -0.41 -0.20 -6.59
C TYR A 24 -1.13 1.12 -6.37
N VAL A 25 -2.41 1.16 -6.73
CA VAL A 25 -3.27 2.36 -6.62
C VAL A 25 -4.49 1.97 -5.81
N VAL A 26 -4.61 2.48 -4.58
CA VAL A 26 -5.69 2.12 -3.64
C VAL A 26 -7.07 2.17 -4.31
N GLU A 27 -7.33 3.22 -5.09
CA GLU A 27 -8.61 3.40 -5.78
C GLU A 27 -8.96 2.24 -6.73
N ARG A 28 -7.99 1.77 -7.54
CA ARG A 28 -8.22 0.67 -8.49
C ARG A 28 -8.51 -0.67 -7.82
N HIS A 29 -8.14 -0.82 -6.56
CA HIS A 29 -8.36 -2.05 -5.79
C HIS A 29 -9.58 -1.98 -4.88
N ILE A 30 -10.32 -0.86 -4.88
CA ILE A 30 -11.63 -0.75 -4.22
C ILE A 30 -12.74 -1.20 -5.16
N TRP A 31 -12.67 -0.80 -6.43
CA TRP A 31 -13.72 -1.01 -7.42
C TRP A 31 -13.47 -2.26 -8.24
N GLN A 32 -14.52 -3.06 -8.46
CA GLN A 32 -14.40 -4.24 -9.30
C GLN A 32 -14.04 -3.86 -10.75
N GLY A 33 -12.98 -4.44 -11.30
CA GLY A 33 -12.69 -4.26 -12.73
C GLY A 33 -11.22 -4.40 -13.09
N GLY A 34 -10.96 -4.99 -14.27
CA GLY A 34 -9.63 -5.03 -14.89
C GLY A 34 -9.48 -4.15 -16.12
N THR A 35 -10.56 -3.46 -16.53
CA THR A 35 -10.62 -2.55 -17.67
C THR A 35 -11.39 -1.29 -17.29
N ILE A 36 -11.15 -0.19 -18.00
CA ILE A 36 -11.75 1.13 -17.73
C ILE A 36 -13.28 1.07 -17.75
N ASP A 37 -13.87 0.38 -18.73
CA ASP A 37 -15.33 0.31 -18.89
C ASP A 37 -16.00 -0.47 -17.74
N VAL A 38 -15.40 -1.57 -17.31
CA VAL A 38 -15.92 -2.38 -16.20
C VAL A 38 -15.77 -1.62 -14.88
N GLU A 39 -14.66 -0.93 -14.67
CA GLU A 39 -14.45 -0.09 -13.48
C GLU A 39 -15.50 1.04 -13.41
N ALA A 40 -15.77 1.70 -14.55
CA ALA A 40 -16.79 2.75 -14.62
C ALA A 40 -18.20 2.22 -14.31
N GLU A 41 -18.54 1.03 -14.81
CA GLU A 41 -19.81 0.36 -14.45
C GLU A 41 -19.85 0.00 -12.96
N SER A 42 -18.75 -0.51 -12.42
CA SER A 42 -18.64 -0.89 -11.00
C SER A 42 -18.74 0.31 -10.07
N LYS A 43 -18.18 1.47 -10.41
CA LYS A 43 -18.37 2.72 -9.65
C LYS A 43 -19.85 3.10 -9.62
N LYS A 44 -20.54 3.13 -10.77
CA LYS A 44 -21.99 3.41 -10.85
C LYS A 44 -22.85 2.42 -10.07
N LYS A 45 -22.50 1.14 -10.09
CA LYS A 45 -23.23 0.05 -9.40
C LYS A 45 -22.71 -0.20 -7.98
N ARG A 46 -21.72 0.57 -7.55
CA ARG A 46 -21.01 0.44 -6.27
C ARG A 46 -20.54 -0.99 -5.95
N ARG A 47 -19.96 -1.66 -6.95
CA ARG A 47 -19.41 -3.03 -6.84
C ARG A 47 -17.95 -3.00 -6.39
N ALA A 48 -17.68 -3.70 -5.30
CA ALA A 48 -16.36 -3.75 -4.70
C ALA A 48 -15.50 -4.86 -5.33
N GLU A 49 -14.16 -4.67 -5.38
CA GLU A 49 -13.22 -5.68 -5.91
C GLU A 49 -13.12 -6.90 -4.99
N PRO A 50 -13.67 -8.07 -5.37
CA PRO A 50 -13.69 -9.23 -4.48
C PRO A 50 -12.31 -9.81 -4.21
N ARG A 51 -11.37 -9.68 -5.17
CA ARG A 51 -10.01 -10.20 -5.02
C ARG A 51 -9.26 -9.50 -3.87
N THR A 52 -9.41 -8.19 -3.75
CA THR A 52 -8.85 -7.39 -2.63
C THR A 52 -9.30 -7.92 -1.28
N VAL A 53 -10.53 -8.42 -1.15
CA VAL A 53 -11.01 -8.96 0.13
C VAL A 53 -10.61 -10.41 0.33
N LYS A 54 -10.62 -11.21 -0.73
CA LYS A 54 -10.23 -12.62 -0.68
C LYS A 54 -8.79 -12.82 -0.21
N ASP A 55 -7.88 -11.96 -0.65
CA ASP A 55 -6.44 -12.14 -0.43
C ASP A 55 -5.92 -11.33 0.78
N PHE A 56 -6.82 -10.66 1.51
CA PHE A 56 -6.47 -9.86 2.67
C PHE A 56 -6.46 -10.68 3.97
N LEU A 57 -5.46 -10.41 4.82
CA LEU A 57 -5.30 -11.08 6.11
C LEU A 57 -5.90 -10.21 7.22
N ILE A 58 -7.05 -10.64 7.72
CA ILE A 58 -7.84 -9.86 8.69
C ILE A 58 -7.18 -9.85 10.07
N ASP A 59 -6.70 -11.00 10.55
CA ASP A 59 -6.28 -11.18 11.95
C ASP A 59 -5.17 -10.21 12.41
N PRO A 60 -4.08 -9.98 11.64
CA PRO A 60 -3.00 -9.07 12.05
C PRO A 60 -3.43 -7.64 12.35
N VAL A 61 -4.57 -7.20 11.78
CA VAL A 61 -5.09 -5.83 11.88
C VAL A 61 -6.52 -5.77 12.41
N ARG A 62 -7.03 -6.87 12.95
CA ARG A 62 -8.44 -7.02 13.38
C ARG A 62 -8.87 -5.95 14.38
N SER A 63 -7.98 -5.56 15.30
CA SER A 63 -8.27 -4.51 16.29
C SER A 63 -8.61 -3.18 15.61
N LEU A 64 -7.82 -2.78 14.61
CA LEU A 64 -8.10 -1.59 13.80
C LEU A 64 -9.40 -1.75 13.02
N LEU A 65 -9.59 -2.88 12.34
CA LEU A 65 -10.80 -3.13 11.55
C LEU A 65 -12.05 -3.04 12.43
N ASN A 66 -12.01 -3.59 13.66
CA ASN A 66 -13.10 -3.47 14.63
C ASN A 66 -13.38 -2.02 15.04
N ASP A 67 -12.36 -1.17 15.19
CA ASP A 67 -12.56 0.26 15.53
C ASP A 67 -13.17 1.01 14.33
N VAL A 68 -12.62 0.84 13.13
CA VAL A 68 -13.11 1.53 11.91
C VAL A 68 -14.53 1.08 11.55
N LEU A 69 -14.75 -0.23 11.42
CA LEU A 69 -16.03 -0.78 10.96
C LEU A 69 -17.16 -0.55 11.96
N ARG A 70 -16.86 -0.48 13.27
CA ARG A 70 -17.84 -0.09 14.28
C ARG A 70 -18.36 1.33 14.06
N GLN A 71 -17.48 2.28 13.76
CA GLN A 71 -17.88 3.66 13.49
C GLN A 71 -18.64 3.78 12.17
N LEU A 72 -18.17 3.08 11.12
CA LEU A 72 -18.86 3.04 9.83
C LEU A 72 -20.25 2.41 9.90
N ALA A 73 -20.44 1.37 10.73
CA ALA A 73 -21.73 0.71 10.91
C ALA A 73 -22.71 1.49 11.81
N ALA A 74 -22.21 2.37 12.68
CA ALA A 74 -23.04 3.10 13.63
C ALA A 74 -24.10 3.97 12.92
N PRO A 75 -25.36 4.00 13.39
CA PRO A 75 -26.39 4.86 12.82
C PRO A 75 -26.04 6.33 13.03
N TYR A 76 -26.29 7.16 12.01
CA TYR A 76 -26.13 8.60 12.09
C TYR A 76 -27.48 9.25 12.41
N ASP A 77 -27.50 10.11 13.43
CA ASP A 77 -28.66 10.94 13.75
C ASP A 77 -28.21 12.42 13.83
N PRO A 78 -28.56 13.25 12.83
CA PRO A 78 -28.16 14.66 12.82
C PRO A 78 -28.79 15.47 13.96
N SER A 79 -29.85 14.97 14.61
CA SER A 79 -30.49 15.64 15.74
C SER A 79 -29.76 15.40 17.07
N SER A 80 -28.91 14.38 17.15
CA SER A 80 -28.21 13.98 18.36
C SER A 80 -26.71 14.22 18.28
N LYS A 81 -26.23 15.23 19.02
CA LYS A 81 -24.79 15.54 19.15
C LYS A 81 -24.08 14.78 20.27
N ALA A 82 -24.78 13.92 21.00
CA ALA A 82 -24.26 13.26 22.20
C ALA A 82 -23.19 12.21 21.88
N ASN A 83 -23.26 11.57 20.70
CA ASN A 83 -22.39 10.47 20.31
C ASN A 83 -21.87 10.67 18.88
N PRO A 84 -20.80 11.47 18.67
CA PRO A 84 -20.23 11.67 17.35
C PRO A 84 -19.65 10.37 16.80
N ILE A 85 -20.16 9.92 15.64
CA ILE A 85 -19.70 8.69 14.98
C ILE A 85 -18.50 8.91 14.06
N GLY A 86 -18.23 10.16 13.64
CA GLY A 86 -17.07 10.49 12.82
C GLY A 86 -15.76 10.27 13.58
N GLN A 87 -14.69 9.89 12.88
CA GLN A 87 -13.38 9.58 13.50
C GLN A 87 -12.23 9.68 12.50
N GLY A 88 -11.04 10.03 12.99
CA GLY A 88 -9.80 9.99 12.22
C GLY A 88 -8.82 8.90 12.68
N TRP A 89 -8.05 8.33 11.75
CA TRP A 89 -6.96 7.39 12.01
C TRP A 89 -5.68 7.77 11.23
N TRP A 90 -4.55 7.75 11.93
CA TRP A 90 -3.20 7.89 11.39
C TRP A 90 -2.53 6.53 11.41
N ILE A 91 -2.51 5.86 10.26
CA ILE A 91 -1.98 4.51 10.09
C ILE A 91 -0.49 4.60 9.75
N GLN A 92 0.36 4.25 10.71
CA GLN A 92 1.80 4.16 10.54
C GLN A 92 2.20 2.72 10.30
N ALA A 93 3.01 2.48 9.28
CA ALA A 93 3.66 1.18 9.13
C ALA A 93 4.92 1.32 8.28
N GLU A 94 5.78 0.30 8.37
CA GLU A 94 6.88 0.11 7.42
C GLU A 94 6.36 -0.03 5.98
N PHE A 95 7.21 0.25 5.01
CA PHE A 95 6.86 0.06 3.60
C PHE A 95 6.62 -1.46 3.33
N GLY A 96 5.72 -1.83 2.41
CA GLY A 96 5.39 -3.23 2.09
C GLY A 96 4.65 -4.04 3.15
N SER A 97 4.35 -3.44 4.31
CA SER A 97 3.48 -4.01 5.36
C SER A 97 2.02 -4.27 4.93
N GLY A 98 1.65 -3.91 3.70
CA GLY A 98 0.28 -4.06 3.20
C GLY A 98 -0.64 -2.87 3.48
N LYS A 99 -0.11 -1.68 3.82
CA LYS A 99 -0.93 -0.45 4.04
C LYS A 99 -1.94 -0.20 2.94
N SER A 100 -1.51 -0.09 1.68
CA SER A 100 -2.42 0.19 0.56
C SER A 100 -3.46 -0.92 0.35
N HIS A 101 -3.10 -2.18 0.65
CA HIS A 101 -4.07 -3.29 0.64
C HIS A 101 -5.10 -3.13 1.78
N LEU A 102 -4.68 -2.77 3.00
CA LEU A 102 -5.59 -2.46 4.10
C LEU A 102 -6.53 -1.29 3.75
N LEU A 103 -6.01 -0.22 3.16
CA LEU A 103 -6.83 0.92 2.74
C LEU A 103 -7.87 0.50 1.71
N SER A 104 -7.47 -0.28 0.71
CA SER A 104 -8.36 -0.79 -0.34
C SER A 104 -9.40 -1.74 0.24
N PHE A 105 -9.00 -2.60 1.18
CA PHE A 105 -9.89 -3.50 1.91
C PHE A 105 -10.96 -2.74 2.68
N ILE A 106 -10.58 -1.72 3.46
CA ILE A 106 -11.53 -0.87 4.19
C ILE A 106 -12.46 -0.14 3.21
N GLY A 107 -11.92 0.43 2.14
CA GLY A 107 -12.71 1.10 1.10
C GLY A 107 -13.73 0.17 0.46
N ALA A 108 -13.32 -1.04 0.06
CA ALA A 108 -14.18 -2.07 -0.52
C ALA A 108 -15.31 -2.49 0.43
N LEU A 109 -14.99 -2.72 1.72
CA LEU A 109 -16.01 -3.08 2.72
C LEU A 109 -17.00 -1.95 3.00
N ALA A 110 -16.53 -0.69 3.01
CA ALA A 110 -17.36 0.49 3.27
C ALA A 110 -18.43 0.73 2.19
N LEU A 111 -18.24 0.20 0.97
CA LEU A 111 -19.29 0.22 -0.07
C LEU A 111 -20.54 -0.56 0.35
N GLY A 112 -20.39 -1.55 1.24
CA GLY A 112 -21.47 -2.42 1.70
C GLY A 112 -21.95 -3.41 0.64
N ASP A 113 -21.10 -3.76 -0.32
CA ASP A 113 -21.38 -4.80 -1.31
C ASP A 113 -21.48 -6.17 -0.62
N LYS A 114 -22.68 -6.76 -0.66
CA LYS A 114 -22.95 -8.05 -0.02
C LYS A 114 -22.00 -9.15 -0.47
N LYS A 115 -21.61 -9.21 -1.74
CA LYS A 115 -20.77 -10.30 -2.26
C LYS A 115 -19.39 -10.32 -1.60
N VAL A 116 -18.84 -9.13 -1.37
CA VAL A 116 -17.55 -8.96 -0.73
C VAL A 116 -17.64 -9.26 0.76
N TRP A 117 -18.73 -8.87 1.42
CA TRP A 117 -19.01 -9.27 2.80
C TRP A 117 -19.23 -10.78 2.96
N ASP A 118 -19.91 -11.44 2.02
CA ASP A 118 -20.05 -12.90 2.00
C ASP A 118 -18.66 -13.58 1.92
N THR A 119 -17.72 -12.99 1.17
CA THR A 119 -16.32 -13.47 1.09
C THR A 119 -15.62 -13.37 2.44
N VAL A 120 -15.81 -12.27 3.19
CA VAL A 120 -15.30 -12.13 4.57
C VAL A 120 -15.86 -13.23 5.46
N ASN A 121 -17.16 -13.48 5.41
CA ASN A 121 -17.80 -14.51 6.22
C ASN A 121 -17.24 -15.91 5.90
N ASP A 122 -17.02 -16.22 4.62
CA ASP A 122 -16.43 -17.49 4.19
C ASP A 122 -14.99 -17.65 4.70
N LEU A 123 -14.17 -16.61 4.60
CA LEU A 123 -12.79 -16.61 5.12
C LEU A 123 -12.75 -16.82 6.64
N GLU A 124 -13.58 -16.09 7.37
CA GLU A 124 -13.61 -16.17 8.84
C GLU A 124 -14.19 -17.49 9.34
N THR A 125 -15.17 -18.05 8.63
CA THR A 125 -15.72 -19.39 8.92
C THR A 125 -14.67 -20.48 8.70
N LYS A 126 -13.89 -20.41 7.60
CA LYS A 126 -12.76 -21.32 7.35
C LYS A 126 -11.70 -21.23 8.45
N ASN A 127 -11.48 -20.03 8.98
CA ASN A 127 -10.59 -19.77 10.10
C ASN A 127 -11.24 -20.02 11.49
N LYS A 128 -12.39 -20.71 11.53
CA LYS A 128 -13.12 -21.11 12.75
C LYS A 128 -13.45 -19.95 13.69
N LYS A 129 -13.64 -18.74 13.16
CA LYS A 129 -14.01 -17.56 13.96
C LYS A 129 -15.48 -17.64 14.36
N GLY A 130 -15.78 -17.29 15.61
CA GLY A 130 -17.16 -17.22 16.08
C GLY A 130 -17.91 -16.00 15.53
N LYS A 131 -19.25 -16.04 15.54
CA LYS A 131 -20.11 -14.94 15.03
C LYS A 131 -19.82 -13.58 15.67
N ARG A 132 -19.47 -13.55 16.97
CA ARG A 132 -19.13 -12.32 17.71
C ARG A 132 -17.70 -11.83 17.47
N GLU A 133 -16.82 -12.71 17.01
CA GLU A 133 -15.42 -12.39 16.70
C GLU A 133 -15.26 -11.92 15.26
N SER A 134 -16.13 -12.42 14.38
CA SER A 134 -16.20 -12.08 12.97
C SER A 134 -16.48 -10.60 12.75
N ILE A 135 -15.76 -9.97 11.82
CA ILE A 135 -16.03 -8.59 11.43
C ILE A 135 -17.30 -8.48 10.57
N TYR A 136 -17.82 -9.60 10.05
CA TYR A 136 -19.08 -9.66 9.32
C TYR A 136 -20.27 -9.11 10.15
N GLN A 137 -20.17 -9.15 11.49
CA GLN A 137 -21.19 -8.55 12.37
C GLN A 137 -21.45 -7.06 12.10
N PHE A 138 -20.47 -6.30 11.60
CA PHE A 138 -20.63 -4.88 11.26
C PHE A 138 -21.46 -4.67 9.98
N TYR A 139 -21.43 -5.66 9.08
CA TYR A 139 -22.34 -5.68 7.93
C TYR A 139 -23.79 -5.86 8.39
N ASP A 140 -24.05 -6.93 9.14
CA ASP A 140 -25.39 -7.26 9.63
C ASP A 140 -25.99 -6.17 10.52
N SER A 141 -25.17 -5.55 11.37
CA SER A 141 -25.64 -4.58 12.36
C SER A 141 -25.88 -3.17 11.80
N GLY A 142 -25.23 -2.79 10.70
CA GLY A 142 -25.28 -1.42 10.20
C GLY A 142 -25.08 -1.25 8.70
N LEU A 143 -23.96 -1.73 8.14
CA LEU A 143 -23.62 -1.40 6.75
C LEU A 143 -24.62 -1.96 5.74
N ALA A 144 -25.22 -3.13 5.98
CA ALA A 144 -26.27 -3.67 5.11
C ALA A 144 -27.47 -2.71 5.00
N LYS A 145 -27.88 -2.08 6.12
CA LYS A 145 -28.99 -1.12 6.14
C LYS A 145 -28.62 0.19 5.45
N LYS A 146 -27.37 0.65 5.63
CA LYS A 146 -26.86 1.85 4.95
C LYS A 146 -26.76 1.68 3.45
N SER A 147 -26.44 0.49 2.96
CA SER A 147 -26.26 0.23 1.52
C SER A 147 -27.50 -0.33 0.81
N THR A 148 -28.68 -0.31 1.45
CA THR A 148 -29.93 -0.81 0.84
C THR A 148 -31.07 0.20 0.94
N GLY A 149 -32.11 0.02 0.12
CA GLY A 149 -33.29 0.87 0.13
C GLY A 149 -33.08 2.22 -0.55
N LYS A 150 -33.41 3.32 0.13
CA LYS A 150 -33.31 4.70 -0.38
C LYS A 150 -31.93 5.32 -0.19
N SER A 151 -31.08 4.69 0.61
CA SER A 151 -29.75 5.19 0.92
C SER A 151 -28.73 4.73 -0.12
N LYS A 152 -27.75 5.59 -0.42
CA LYS A 152 -26.62 5.25 -1.29
C LYS A 152 -25.44 4.62 -0.53
N GLY A 153 -25.55 4.45 0.79
CA GLY A 153 -24.46 3.96 1.64
C GLY A 153 -23.43 5.03 1.96
N VAL A 154 -22.25 4.58 2.42
CA VAL A 154 -21.12 5.47 2.74
C VAL A 154 -20.43 5.88 1.44
N PHE A 155 -20.23 7.19 1.23
CA PHE A 155 -19.45 7.68 0.10
C PHE A 155 -17.96 7.47 0.37
N VAL A 156 -17.26 6.77 -0.52
CA VAL A 156 -15.83 6.41 -0.34
C VAL A 156 -14.99 7.19 -1.33
N ALA A 157 -14.22 8.17 -0.84
CA ALA A 157 -13.30 8.96 -1.64
C ALA A 157 -11.86 8.63 -1.29
N VAL A 158 -11.01 8.49 -2.31
CA VAL A 158 -9.59 8.13 -2.13
C VAL A 158 -8.70 9.15 -2.82
N LYS A 159 -7.61 9.54 -2.15
CA LYS A 159 -6.56 10.34 -2.76
C LYS A 159 -5.18 9.81 -2.37
N THR A 160 -4.42 9.36 -3.37
CA THR A 160 -2.99 9.08 -3.21
C THR A 160 -2.21 10.37 -3.46
N LEU A 161 -1.36 10.79 -2.53
CA LEU A 161 -0.66 12.08 -2.58
C LEU A 161 0.78 12.02 -3.11
N VAL A 162 1.30 10.85 -3.49
CA VAL A 162 2.64 10.68 -4.08
C VAL A 162 2.72 11.33 -5.46
N GLY A 163 3.83 12.01 -5.76
CA GLY A 163 4.06 12.69 -7.05
C GLY A 163 3.38 14.05 -7.19
N GLN A 164 2.54 14.43 -6.22
CA GLN A 164 1.88 15.72 -6.14
C GLN A 164 2.57 16.54 -5.05
N GLY A 165 3.38 17.53 -5.44
CA GLY A 165 4.18 18.35 -4.52
C GLY A 165 5.70 18.12 -4.55
N GLY A 166 6.22 17.33 -5.51
CA GLY A 166 7.67 17.17 -5.68
C GLY A 166 8.08 16.61 -7.04
N GLY A 167 8.55 17.49 -7.92
CA GLY A 167 9.60 17.21 -8.90
C GLY A 167 9.37 16.13 -9.96
N THR A 168 8.21 16.08 -10.63
CA THR A 168 8.16 15.58 -12.02
C THR A 168 8.58 16.72 -12.95
N ILE A 169 9.57 16.47 -13.81
CA ILE A 169 10.03 17.46 -14.81
C ILE A 169 8.82 17.84 -15.69
N GLY A 170 8.32 19.07 -15.53
CA GLY A 170 7.35 19.69 -16.44
C GLY A 170 6.12 20.32 -15.80
N VAL A 171 5.72 19.98 -14.57
CA VAL A 171 4.57 20.65 -13.90
C VAL A 171 4.86 20.79 -12.40
N THR A 172 5.31 21.98 -12.00
CA THR A 172 5.49 22.37 -10.59
C THR A 172 4.17 22.85 -10.00
N ASP A 173 3.34 21.94 -9.48
CA ASP A 173 2.13 22.36 -8.74
C ASP A 173 2.30 22.20 -7.23
N THR A 174 3.24 22.95 -6.67
CA THR A 174 3.48 23.01 -5.22
C THR A 174 2.53 23.98 -4.50
N GLY A 175 1.67 24.72 -5.22
CA GLY A 175 0.83 25.78 -4.67
C GLY A 175 -0.52 25.32 -4.09
N ARG A 176 -1.03 24.16 -4.50
CA ARG A 176 -2.37 23.69 -4.11
C ARG A 176 -2.47 23.30 -2.65
N LYS A 177 -3.56 23.70 -1.98
CA LYS A 177 -3.87 23.33 -0.58
C LYS A 177 -4.41 21.90 -0.48
N LEU A 178 -4.19 21.21 0.64
CA LEU A 178 -4.78 19.89 0.87
C LEU A 178 -6.31 19.85 0.69
N THR A 179 -7.02 20.90 1.10
CA THR A 179 -8.47 21.04 0.88
C THR A 179 -8.86 20.82 -0.59
N GLU A 180 -8.10 21.35 -1.54
CA GLU A 180 -8.40 21.20 -2.96
C GLU A 180 -8.20 19.77 -3.45
N TYR A 181 -7.15 19.08 -2.98
CA TYR A 181 -6.95 17.67 -3.30
C TYR A 181 -8.10 16.79 -2.81
N ILE A 182 -8.71 17.14 -1.68
CA ILE A 182 -9.87 16.44 -1.12
C ILE A 182 -11.12 16.74 -1.94
N LEU A 183 -11.36 18.00 -2.29
CA LEU A 183 -12.52 18.38 -3.10
C LEU A 183 -12.48 17.71 -4.48
N ASP A 184 -11.33 17.69 -5.15
CA ASP A 184 -11.16 16.96 -6.41
C ASP A 184 -11.48 15.47 -6.24
N ALA A 185 -10.94 14.81 -5.19
CA ALA A 185 -11.20 13.39 -4.95
C ALA A 185 -12.70 13.09 -4.76
N VAL A 186 -13.42 13.98 -4.07
CA VAL A 186 -14.87 13.85 -3.89
C VAL A 186 -15.63 14.10 -5.18
N GLN A 187 -15.23 15.10 -5.97
CA GLN A 187 -15.87 15.40 -7.25
C GLN A 187 -15.69 14.30 -8.29
N ASP A 188 -14.45 13.85 -8.49
CA ASP A 188 -14.11 12.80 -9.43
C ASP A 188 -14.89 11.53 -9.11
N GLN A 189 -14.92 11.14 -7.83
CA GLN A 189 -15.66 9.97 -7.37
C GLN A 189 -17.18 10.16 -7.51
N TYR A 190 -17.71 11.33 -7.18
CA TYR A 190 -19.16 11.58 -7.28
C TYR A 190 -19.61 11.55 -8.73
N HIS A 191 -18.83 12.15 -9.64
CA HIS A 191 -19.07 12.10 -11.07
C HIS A 191 -19.01 10.66 -11.59
N ALA A 192 -18.04 9.86 -11.15
CA ALA A 192 -17.93 8.46 -11.55
C ALA A 192 -19.14 7.62 -11.11
N GLU A 193 -19.68 7.85 -9.91
CA GLU A 193 -20.87 7.14 -9.41
C GLU A 193 -22.18 7.62 -10.04
N ASN A 194 -22.33 8.93 -10.26
CA ASN A 194 -23.64 9.54 -10.59
C ASN A 194 -23.73 10.08 -12.03
N GLY A 195 -22.62 10.17 -12.77
CA GLY A 195 -22.57 10.72 -14.12
C GLY A 195 -22.85 12.23 -14.23
N LYS A 196 -22.83 12.96 -13.11
CA LYS A 196 -23.10 14.40 -13.03
C LYS A 196 -22.17 15.06 -12.00
N PRO A 197 -21.82 16.35 -12.16
CA PRO A 197 -20.97 17.05 -11.20
C PRO A 197 -21.68 17.30 -9.86
N ILE A 198 -20.88 17.62 -8.85
CA ILE A 198 -21.32 18.12 -7.53
C ILE A 198 -20.61 19.44 -7.23
N SER A 199 -21.36 20.44 -6.79
CA SER A 199 -20.84 21.77 -6.44
C SER A 199 -20.32 21.76 -5.01
N VAL A 200 -18.99 21.66 -4.87
CA VAL A 200 -18.32 21.66 -3.56
C VAL A 200 -17.22 22.70 -3.46
N TYR A 201 -16.75 23.25 -4.58
CA TYR A 201 -15.85 24.40 -4.56
C TYR A 201 -16.63 25.69 -4.31
N PRO A 202 -16.05 26.67 -3.59
CA PRO A 202 -16.70 27.97 -3.37
C PRO A 202 -17.18 28.65 -4.66
N VAL A 203 -16.39 28.55 -5.74
CA VAL A 203 -16.76 29.13 -7.04
C VAL A 203 -17.98 28.46 -7.67
N GLU A 204 -18.16 27.15 -7.46
CA GLU A 204 -19.31 26.39 -7.95
C GLU A 204 -20.54 26.62 -7.07
N VAL A 205 -20.35 26.75 -5.75
CA VAL A 205 -21.43 27.15 -4.82
C VAL A 205 -21.93 28.55 -5.15
N LEU A 206 -21.02 29.46 -5.53
CA LEU A 206 -21.41 30.78 -6.03
C LEU A 206 -22.22 30.66 -7.33
N ALA A 207 -21.80 29.80 -8.26
CA ALA A 207 -22.54 29.53 -9.48
C ALA A 207 -23.97 29.02 -9.20
N ASP A 208 -24.12 28.07 -8.28
CA ASP A 208 -25.42 27.55 -7.87
C ASP A 208 -26.30 28.63 -7.22
N ARG A 209 -25.70 29.46 -6.35
CA ARG A 209 -26.41 30.54 -5.67
C ARG A 209 -26.84 31.64 -6.64
N PHE A 210 -26.03 31.96 -7.65
CA PHE A 210 -26.27 33.10 -8.53
C PHE A 210 -27.65 33.04 -9.22
N GLU A 211 -28.22 31.85 -9.40
CA GLU A 211 -29.59 31.68 -9.89
C GLU A 211 -30.62 32.46 -9.07
N SER A 212 -30.46 32.60 -7.75
CA SER A 212 -31.37 33.42 -6.91
C SER A 212 -31.24 34.91 -7.16
N ASP A 213 -30.07 35.35 -7.65
CA ASP A 213 -29.73 36.76 -7.83
C ASP A 213 -29.86 37.20 -9.30
N LEU A 214 -30.19 36.27 -10.20
CA LEU A 214 -30.12 36.49 -11.63
C LEU A 214 -31.00 37.64 -12.10
N ASP A 215 -32.25 37.71 -11.63
CA ASP A 215 -33.19 38.77 -12.02
C ASP A 215 -32.67 40.17 -11.66
N LEU A 216 -31.92 40.27 -10.56
CA LEU A 216 -31.32 41.53 -10.11
C LEU A 216 -30.08 41.89 -10.93
N TYR A 217 -29.25 40.91 -11.28
CA TYR A 217 -27.92 41.14 -11.84
C TYR A 217 -27.77 40.82 -13.33
N HIS A 218 -28.81 40.34 -14.02
CA HIS A 218 -28.73 39.96 -15.44
C HIS A 218 -28.16 41.06 -16.34
N LYS A 219 -28.74 42.27 -16.26
CA LYS A 219 -28.28 43.42 -17.06
C LYS A 219 -26.87 43.89 -16.68
N PRO A 220 -26.55 44.10 -15.39
CA PRO A 220 -25.17 44.39 -14.97
C PRO A 220 -24.14 43.34 -15.40
N LEU A 221 -24.47 42.05 -15.27
CA LEU A 221 -23.60 40.94 -15.66
C LEU A 221 -23.31 40.98 -17.16
N GLY A 222 -24.33 41.15 -18.00
CA GLY A 222 -24.13 41.25 -19.45
C GLY A 222 -23.27 42.44 -19.88
N LYS A 223 -23.25 43.54 -19.11
CA LYS A 223 -22.30 44.64 -19.34
C LYS A 223 -20.88 44.26 -18.93
N PHE A 224 -20.73 43.61 -17.78
CA PHE A 224 -19.43 43.18 -17.26
C PHE A 224 -18.73 42.18 -18.18
N LEU A 225 -19.46 41.17 -18.68
CA LEU A 225 -18.92 40.13 -19.57
C LEU A 225 -18.46 40.66 -20.95
N LYS A 226 -18.86 41.89 -21.31
CA LYS A 226 -18.44 42.57 -22.55
C LYS A 226 -17.51 43.75 -22.32
N ASP A 227 -17.12 44.01 -21.07
CA ASP A 227 -16.33 45.20 -20.75
C ASP A 227 -14.84 44.92 -21.03
N PRO A 228 -14.22 45.62 -22.01
CA PRO A 228 -12.83 45.40 -22.39
C PRO A 228 -11.83 45.77 -21.30
N LYS A 229 -12.27 46.39 -20.20
CA LYS A 229 -11.43 46.62 -19.01
C LYS A 229 -11.15 45.34 -18.22
N PHE A 230 -12.04 44.34 -18.34
CA PHE A 230 -11.96 43.11 -17.55
C PHE A 230 -11.60 41.89 -18.39
N PHE A 231 -11.93 41.89 -19.69
CA PHE A 231 -11.78 40.76 -20.60
C PHE A 231 -11.23 41.23 -21.95
N ASP A 232 -10.33 40.46 -22.55
CA ASP A 232 -9.92 40.70 -23.95
C ASP A 232 -11.02 40.30 -24.94
N GLU A 233 -10.80 40.52 -26.25
CA GLU A 233 -11.82 40.23 -27.27
C GLU A 233 -12.18 38.73 -27.36
N GLU A 234 -11.30 37.82 -26.94
CA GLU A 234 -11.53 36.38 -26.97
C GLU A 234 -12.28 35.88 -25.72
N GLU A 235 -12.09 36.54 -24.57
CA GLU A 235 -12.72 36.21 -23.29
C GLU A 235 -14.13 36.82 -23.12
N GLN A 236 -14.46 37.85 -23.90
CA GLN A 236 -15.78 38.49 -23.90
C GLN A 236 -16.86 37.52 -24.38
N GLU A 237 -18.01 37.54 -23.70
CA GLU A 237 -19.10 36.62 -24.03
C GLU A 237 -20.49 37.22 -23.82
N GLU A 238 -21.47 36.66 -24.54
CA GLU A 238 -22.88 37.01 -24.38
C GLU A 238 -23.44 36.41 -23.08
N VAL A 239 -24.26 37.20 -22.38
CA VAL A 239 -24.85 36.78 -21.09
C VAL A 239 -25.68 35.50 -21.22
N ASP A 240 -26.42 35.35 -22.31
CA ASP A 240 -27.26 34.15 -22.52
C ASP A 240 -26.41 32.88 -22.69
N LYS A 241 -25.27 33.00 -23.41
CA LYS A 241 -24.31 31.88 -23.55
C LYS A 241 -23.67 31.55 -22.21
N PHE A 242 -23.24 32.55 -21.45
CA PHE A 242 -22.69 32.37 -20.12
C PHE A 242 -23.68 31.66 -19.17
N LEU A 243 -24.95 32.05 -19.20
CA LEU A 243 -25.99 31.43 -18.37
C LEU A 243 -26.31 30.00 -18.81
N ASP A 244 -26.26 29.71 -20.11
CA ASP A 244 -26.38 28.35 -20.63
C ASP A 244 -25.23 27.46 -20.13
N ASP A 245 -23.99 27.96 -20.21
CA ASP A 245 -22.80 27.27 -19.68
C ASP A 245 -22.89 27.07 -18.15
N LEU A 246 -23.38 28.06 -17.40
CA LEU A 246 -23.58 27.97 -15.95
C LEU A 246 -24.60 26.88 -15.56
N ARG A 247 -25.71 26.78 -16.31
CA ARG A 247 -26.86 25.92 -15.99
C ARG A 247 -26.73 24.50 -16.51
N HIS A 248 -26.25 24.37 -17.74
CA HIS A 248 -26.38 23.16 -18.53
C HIS A 248 -25.05 22.47 -18.83
N SER A 249 -23.92 23.07 -18.45
CA SER A 249 -22.63 22.43 -18.64
C SER A 249 -22.51 21.13 -17.82
N LYS A 250 -22.12 20.07 -18.52
CA LYS A 250 -21.69 18.80 -17.91
C LYS A 250 -20.21 18.82 -17.51
N SER A 251 -19.49 19.88 -17.87
CA SER A 251 -18.06 20.05 -17.61
C SER A 251 -17.83 20.81 -16.31
N GLN A 252 -17.13 20.18 -15.37
CA GLN A 252 -16.71 20.77 -14.10
C GLN A 252 -15.85 22.03 -14.34
N THR A 253 -14.95 21.97 -15.32
CA THR A 253 -14.03 23.07 -15.65
C THR A 253 -14.80 24.31 -16.10
N VAL A 254 -15.74 24.15 -17.02
CA VAL A 254 -16.58 25.26 -17.49
C VAL A 254 -17.35 25.89 -16.33
N ARG A 255 -17.93 25.07 -15.44
CA ARG A 255 -18.66 25.57 -14.27
C ARG A 255 -17.75 26.35 -13.30
N ARG A 256 -16.51 25.88 -13.10
CA ARG A 256 -15.51 26.58 -12.28
C ARG A 256 -15.12 27.92 -12.92
N ASP A 257 -14.91 27.97 -14.23
CA ASP A 257 -14.60 29.20 -14.97
C ASP A 257 -15.74 30.21 -14.88
N CYS A 258 -16.99 29.77 -15.04
CA CYS A 258 -18.15 30.61 -14.82
C CYS A 258 -18.20 31.17 -13.39
N GLY A 259 -17.95 30.32 -12.39
CA GLY A 259 -17.87 30.73 -10.99
C GLY A 259 -16.76 31.76 -10.72
N GLN A 260 -15.61 31.65 -11.39
CA GLN A 260 -14.52 32.64 -11.30
C GLN A 260 -14.93 33.98 -11.92
N LYS A 261 -15.60 33.96 -13.09
CA LYS A 261 -16.14 35.18 -13.71
C LYS A 261 -17.19 35.85 -12.80
N LEU A 262 -18.06 35.07 -12.14
CA LEU A 262 -19.00 35.60 -11.14
C LEU A 262 -18.26 36.22 -9.94
N TRP A 263 -17.20 35.58 -9.45
CA TRP A 263 -16.40 36.15 -8.36
C TRP A 263 -15.79 37.49 -8.73
N ARG A 264 -15.23 37.61 -9.95
CA ARG A 264 -14.72 38.89 -10.47
C ARG A 264 -15.85 39.90 -10.64
N PHE A 265 -17.02 39.48 -11.12
CA PHE A 265 -18.19 40.34 -11.23
C PHE A 265 -18.58 40.94 -9.87
N TYR A 266 -18.72 40.13 -8.82
CA TYR A 266 -19.04 40.67 -7.49
C TYR A 266 -17.93 41.56 -6.95
N LYS A 267 -16.67 41.10 -6.96
CA LYS A 267 -15.55 41.76 -6.28
C LYS A 267 -15.05 43.00 -7.04
N GLU A 268 -14.92 42.89 -8.35
CA GLU A 268 -14.28 43.90 -9.19
C GLU A 268 -15.30 44.87 -9.80
N TYR A 269 -16.47 44.39 -10.23
CA TYR A 269 -17.49 45.23 -10.85
C TYR A 269 -18.50 45.79 -9.84
N LEU A 270 -19.13 44.92 -9.03
CA LEU A 270 -20.09 45.36 -8.02
C LEU A 270 -19.43 45.89 -6.73
N LYS A 271 -18.13 45.63 -6.53
CA LYS A 271 -17.38 45.98 -5.31
C LYS A 271 -18.02 45.43 -4.03
N THR A 272 -18.57 44.22 -4.12
CA THR A 272 -19.18 43.49 -3.00
C THR A 272 -18.56 42.10 -2.86
N THR A 273 -18.71 41.48 -1.69
CA THR A 273 -18.23 40.12 -1.44
C THR A 273 -19.45 39.22 -1.20
N PRO A 274 -19.74 38.24 -2.06
CA PRO A 274 -20.82 37.29 -1.83
C PRO A 274 -20.52 36.47 -0.58
N ASP A 275 -21.57 36.21 0.18
CA ASP A 275 -21.52 35.38 1.38
C ASP A 275 -21.44 33.90 0.98
N ILE A 276 -20.21 33.42 0.75
CA ILE A 276 -19.89 32.06 0.36
C ILE A 276 -18.80 31.53 1.30
N PRO A 277 -18.91 30.27 1.79
CA PRO A 277 -17.84 29.63 2.55
C PRO A 277 -16.49 29.64 1.81
N MET A 278 -15.47 30.27 2.41
CA MET A 278 -14.11 30.30 1.84
C MET A 278 -13.06 29.60 2.72
N GLU A 279 -13.34 29.49 4.02
CA GLU A 279 -12.44 28.85 4.98
C GLU A 279 -12.54 27.33 4.94
N ALA A 280 -11.43 26.62 5.14
CA ALA A 280 -11.35 25.17 5.01
C ALA A 280 -12.43 24.42 5.83
N GLU A 281 -12.72 24.85 7.06
CA GLU A 281 -13.78 24.25 7.89
C GLU A 281 -15.16 24.40 7.24
N ALA A 282 -15.49 25.59 6.75
CA ALA A 282 -16.81 25.86 6.18
C ALA A 282 -16.98 25.17 4.80
N VAL A 283 -15.92 25.16 3.99
CA VAL A 283 -15.90 24.49 2.68
C VAL A 283 -16.05 22.97 2.83
N LEU A 284 -15.25 22.35 3.70
CA LEU A 284 -15.32 20.89 3.92
C LEU A 284 -16.64 20.48 4.61
N LYS A 285 -17.19 21.33 5.47
CA LYS A 285 -18.53 21.13 6.03
C LYS A 285 -19.59 21.10 4.93
N HIS A 286 -19.62 22.13 4.06
CA HIS A 286 -20.55 22.21 2.94
C HIS A 286 -20.45 20.97 2.03
N MET A 287 -19.22 20.53 1.73
CA MET A 287 -18.98 19.32 0.94
C MET A 287 -19.68 18.09 1.55
N VAL A 288 -19.52 17.86 2.85
CA VAL A 288 -20.13 16.71 3.54
C VAL A 288 -21.65 16.84 3.59
N GLU A 289 -22.18 18.01 3.93
CA GLU A 289 -23.62 18.27 3.96
C GLU A 289 -24.27 18.08 2.58
N THR A 290 -23.57 18.46 1.51
CA THR A 290 -24.02 18.24 0.12
C THR A 290 -24.07 16.75 -0.22
N LEU A 291 -23.10 15.95 0.23
CA LEU A 291 -23.13 14.48 0.05
C LEU A 291 -24.30 13.84 0.82
N LEU A 292 -24.57 14.30 2.05
CA LEU A 292 -25.71 13.83 2.83
C LEU A 292 -27.04 14.17 2.12
N ALA A 293 -27.18 15.41 1.63
CA ALA A 293 -28.34 15.84 0.84
C ALA A 293 -28.50 15.03 -0.46
N ALA A 294 -27.41 14.54 -1.05
CA ALA A 294 -27.42 13.67 -2.23
C ALA A 294 -27.80 12.20 -1.93
N GLY A 295 -28.07 11.87 -0.67
CA GLY A 295 -28.57 10.56 -0.22
C GLY A 295 -27.50 9.58 0.29
N TYR A 296 -26.28 10.05 0.54
CA TYR A 296 -25.23 9.25 1.19
C TYR A 296 -25.34 9.32 2.72
N GLU A 297 -24.83 8.30 3.42
CA GLU A 297 -24.86 8.19 4.89
C GLU A 297 -23.64 8.83 5.58
N GLY A 298 -22.73 9.40 4.80
CA GLY A 298 -21.49 10.01 5.25
C GLY A 298 -20.33 9.83 4.29
N LEU A 299 -19.15 10.29 4.70
CA LEU A 299 -17.93 10.30 3.92
C LEU A 299 -16.84 9.47 4.61
N LEU A 300 -16.36 8.43 3.93
CA LEU A 300 -15.07 7.81 4.21
C LEU A 300 -14.03 8.41 3.25
N LEU A 301 -13.10 9.18 3.80
CA LEU A 301 -11.98 9.78 3.09
C LEU A 301 -10.69 9.00 3.40
N ILE A 302 -10.10 8.40 2.38
CA ILE A 302 -8.83 7.68 2.47
C ILE A 302 -7.74 8.50 1.79
N MET A 303 -6.70 8.82 2.54
CA MET A 303 -5.53 9.55 2.05
C MET A 303 -4.29 8.66 2.17
N ASP A 304 -3.70 8.29 1.03
CA ASP A 304 -2.51 7.45 0.99
C ASP A 304 -1.25 8.33 0.87
N GLU A 305 -0.18 7.92 1.54
CA GLU A 305 1.17 8.50 1.49
C GLU A 305 1.27 9.96 1.98
N VAL A 306 0.49 10.28 3.01
CA VAL A 306 0.42 11.63 3.60
C VAL A 306 1.77 12.08 4.17
N SER A 307 2.56 11.18 4.77
CA SER A 307 3.89 11.53 5.30
C SER A 307 4.87 11.97 4.21
N LEU A 308 4.82 11.34 3.03
CA LEU A 308 5.69 11.71 1.91
C LEU A 308 5.27 13.05 1.31
N PHE A 309 3.97 13.27 1.17
CA PHE A 309 3.42 14.56 0.79
C PHE A 309 3.86 15.68 1.73
N MET A 310 3.65 15.50 3.05
CA MET A 310 4.02 16.49 4.07
C MET A 310 5.53 16.77 4.11
N LYS A 311 6.37 15.78 3.80
CA LYS A 311 7.83 15.95 3.73
C LYS A 311 8.25 16.92 2.60
N ASN A 312 7.49 16.97 1.51
CA ASN A 312 7.80 17.80 0.35
C ASN A 312 7.17 19.20 0.41
N ARG A 313 6.45 19.54 1.50
CA ARG A 313 5.81 20.85 1.72
C ARG A 313 6.73 21.84 2.41
N THR A 314 6.51 23.14 2.19
CA THR A 314 7.09 24.18 3.05
C THR A 314 6.45 24.14 4.45
N GLU A 315 7.04 24.82 5.42
CA GLU A 315 6.51 24.85 6.78
C GLU A 315 5.10 25.47 6.84
N GLU A 316 4.86 26.58 6.13
CA GLU A 316 3.56 27.24 6.07
C GLU A 316 2.49 26.33 5.47
N GLN A 317 2.83 25.63 4.38
CA GLN A 317 1.94 24.68 3.73
C GLN A 317 1.64 23.50 4.63
N ARG A 318 2.65 22.95 5.30
CA ARG A 318 2.49 21.86 6.26
C ARG A 318 1.54 22.26 7.40
N VAL A 319 1.67 23.47 7.94
CA VAL A 319 0.78 23.98 8.99
C VAL A 319 -0.67 24.07 8.50
N GLU A 320 -0.89 24.55 7.28
CA GLU A 320 -2.22 24.62 6.68
C GLU A 320 -2.82 23.22 6.41
N ASP A 321 -2.01 22.30 5.90
CA ASP A 321 -2.42 20.92 5.64
C ASP A 321 -2.73 20.18 6.97
N GLU A 322 -1.94 20.40 8.03
CA GLU A 322 -2.23 19.89 9.37
C GLU A 322 -3.55 20.44 9.94
N LYS A 323 -3.81 21.74 9.78
CA LYS A 323 -5.11 22.33 10.17
C LYS A 323 -6.26 21.66 9.43
N THR A 324 -6.11 21.41 8.13
CA THR A 324 -7.12 20.74 7.31
C THR A 324 -7.43 19.33 7.82
N LEU A 325 -6.40 18.57 8.21
CA LEU A 325 -6.58 17.25 8.82
C LEU A 325 -7.27 17.29 10.18
N VAL A 326 -6.98 18.30 11.01
CA VAL A 326 -7.68 18.53 12.28
C VAL A 326 -9.13 18.93 12.06
N VAL A 327 -9.42 19.74 11.04
CA VAL A 327 -10.78 20.10 10.65
C VAL A 327 -11.60 18.85 10.36
N LEU A 328 -11.10 17.94 9.52
CA LEU A 328 -11.79 16.70 9.18
C LEU A 328 -12.03 15.80 10.41
N SER A 329 -10.96 15.52 11.16
CA SER A 329 -10.97 14.49 12.20
C SER A 329 -11.56 14.94 13.54
N ASN A 330 -11.58 16.24 13.80
CA ASN A 330 -12.10 16.82 15.05
C ASN A 330 -13.26 17.78 14.81
N ARG A 331 -13.07 18.84 14.00
CA ARG A 331 -14.10 19.89 13.87
C ARG A 331 -15.36 19.35 13.22
N LEU A 332 -15.26 18.71 12.06
CA LEU A 332 -16.41 18.11 11.39
C LEU A 332 -16.94 16.91 12.17
N ALA A 333 -16.07 15.97 12.50
CA ALA A 333 -16.45 14.71 13.11
C ALA A 333 -17.01 14.85 14.54
N LYS A 334 -16.43 15.70 15.39
CA LYS A 334 -16.76 15.81 16.83
C LYS A 334 -17.56 17.07 17.15
N THR A 335 -17.17 18.23 16.64
CA THR A 335 -17.87 19.50 16.94
C THR A 335 -19.18 19.64 16.17
N HIS A 336 -19.13 19.43 14.85
CA HIS A 336 -20.33 19.43 14.00
C HIS A 336 -21.07 18.09 14.00
N CYS A 337 -20.48 17.05 14.60
CA CYS A 337 -21.04 15.69 14.68
C CYS A 337 -21.34 15.07 13.30
N LEU A 338 -20.64 15.47 12.25
CA LEU A 338 -20.86 14.95 10.91
C LEU A 338 -20.28 13.54 10.76
N PRO A 339 -20.89 12.67 9.93
CA PRO A 339 -20.45 11.30 9.69
C PRO A 339 -19.26 11.29 8.71
N VAL A 340 -18.12 11.79 9.18
CA VAL A 340 -16.86 11.87 8.44
C VAL A 340 -15.83 10.95 9.08
N TRP A 341 -15.29 10.05 8.27
CA TRP A 341 -14.24 9.11 8.66
C TRP A 341 -13.00 9.37 7.82
N THR A 342 -11.88 9.69 8.45
CA THR A 342 -10.63 10.01 7.74
C THR A 342 -9.56 8.98 8.07
N ILE A 343 -9.02 8.33 7.05
CA ILE A 343 -7.89 7.40 7.20
C ILE A 343 -6.69 7.97 6.45
N CYS A 344 -5.64 8.32 7.18
CA CYS A 344 -4.37 8.78 6.62
C CYS A 344 -3.33 7.67 6.77
N SER A 345 -2.63 7.32 5.69
CA SER A 345 -1.49 6.42 5.76
C SER A 345 -0.17 7.19 5.80
N ALA A 346 0.77 6.68 6.59
CA ALA A 346 2.08 7.28 6.80
C ALA A 346 3.18 6.23 6.89
N GLN A 347 4.39 6.61 6.50
CA GLN A 347 5.59 5.79 6.55
C GLN A 347 6.31 5.98 7.87
N GLN A 348 6.42 4.90 8.67
CA GLN A 348 7.02 4.94 10.01
C GLN A 348 8.45 5.53 10.03
N ALA A 349 9.28 5.21 9.05
CA ALA A 349 10.64 5.73 8.91
C ALA A 349 10.72 7.25 8.65
N LEU A 350 9.68 7.85 8.07
CA LEU A 350 9.58 9.31 7.91
C LEU A 350 9.07 9.95 9.19
N GLU A 351 8.07 9.34 9.83
CA GLU A 351 7.47 9.83 11.07
C GLU A 351 8.50 9.96 12.20
N SER A 352 9.42 9.00 12.33
CA SER A 352 10.47 9.03 13.35
C SER A 352 11.45 10.21 13.21
N LYS A 353 11.52 10.83 12.02
CA LYS A 353 12.37 12.00 11.73
C LYS A 353 11.62 13.32 11.81
N MET A 354 10.29 13.31 11.76
CA MET A 354 9.46 14.52 11.61
C MET A 354 8.99 15.13 12.95
N GLY A 355 9.34 14.55 14.09
CA GLY A 355 9.00 15.07 15.42
C GLY A 355 7.53 14.87 15.83
N VAL A 356 7.13 15.46 16.97
CA VAL A 356 5.77 15.35 17.51
C VAL A 356 4.80 16.18 16.66
N LYS A 357 3.73 15.53 16.16
CA LYS A 357 2.69 16.20 15.37
C LYS A 357 1.47 16.51 16.21
N ASN A 358 1.00 17.75 16.13
CA ASN A 358 -0.22 18.18 16.80
C ASN A 358 -1.49 17.49 16.26
N ILE A 359 -1.44 16.88 15.08
CA ILE A 359 -2.61 16.22 14.46
C ILE A 359 -2.97 14.87 15.11
N ILE A 360 -2.06 14.28 15.89
CA ILE A 360 -2.22 12.93 16.45
C ILE A 360 -2.78 13.03 17.87
N ALA A 361 -4.05 12.64 18.04
CA ALA A 361 -4.74 12.55 19.31
C ALA A 361 -6.00 11.68 19.18
N ASN A 362 -6.53 11.16 20.30
CA ASN A 362 -7.72 10.30 20.27
C ASN A 362 -8.98 11.01 19.72
N ASP A 363 -9.09 12.31 19.94
CA ASP A 363 -10.14 13.20 19.45
C ASP A 363 -9.83 13.82 18.08
N ARG A 364 -8.67 13.48 17.49
CA ARG A 364 -8.20 13.89 16.15
C ARG A 364 -7.91 12.64 15.32
N LEU A 365 -6.69 12.51 14.78
CA LEU A 365 -6.23 11.28 14.15
C LEU A 365 -5.66 10.33 15.21
N LYS A 366 -6.37 9.23 15.49
CA LYS A 366 -5.86 8.17 16.37
C LYS A 366 -4.61 7.55 15.77
N ASN A 367 -3.51 7.50 16.52
CA ASN A 367 -2.31 6.81 16.04
C ASN A 367 -2.54 5.30 16.01
N VAL A 368 -2.23 4.67 14.89
CA VAL A 368 -2.30 3.22 14.71
C VAL A 368 -1.02 2.76 14.05
N ALA A 369 -0.11 2.21 14.85
CA ALA A 369 1.08 1.57 14.33
C ALA A 369 0.74 0.12 13.96
N LEU A 370 0.75 -0.19 12.66
CA LEU A 370 0.59 -1.55 12.18
C LEU A 370 1.90 -2.32 12.33
N LEU A 371 1.78 -3.62 12.58
CA LEU A 371 2.90 -4.56 12.62
C LEU A 371 4.03 -4.11 13.57
N GLN A 372 3.69 -3.53 14.73
CA GLN A 372 4.68 -3.22 15.77
C GLN A 372 5.46 -4.47 16.22
N ASP A 373 4.81 -5.62 16.19
CA ASP A 373 5.47 -6.91 16.33
C ASP A 373 6.00 -7.36 14.96
N GLU A 374 7.33 -7.49 14.85
CA GLU A 374 8.02 -8.02 13.67
C GLU A 374 7.48 -9.38 13.24
N SER A 375 6.93 -10.16 14.18
CA SER A 375 6.34 -11.46 13.90
C SER A 375 5.18 -11.37 12.88
N ASN A 376 4.37 -10.31 12.94
CA ASN A 376 3.24 -10.12 12.03
C ASN A 376 3.67 -9.90 10.57
N PHE A 377 4.87 -9.35 10.34
CA PHE A 377 5.40 -9.21 8.99
C PHE A 377 5.61 -10.59 8.34
N TYR A 378 6.24 -11.52 9.06
CA TYR A 378 6.48 -12.87 8.53
C TYR A 378 5.19 -13.61 8.25
N ASP A 379 4.19 -13.49 9.13
CA ASP A 379 2.90 -14.16 8.93
C ASP A 379 2.20 -13.63 7.67
N ILE A 380 2.28 -12.32 7.43
CA ILE A 380 1.71 -11.71 6.21
C ILE A 380 2.44 -12.19 4.96
N VAL A 381 3.77 -12.17 4.97
CA VAL A 381 4.56 -12.58 3.81
C VAL A 381 4.36 -14.06 3.51
N LEU A 382 4.45 -14.93 4.52
CA LEU A 382 4.36 -16.38 4.36
C LEU A 382 2.97 -16.81 3.90
N SER A 383 1.90 -16.27 4.47
CA SER A 383 0.52 -16.63 4.09
C SER A 383 0.13 -16.14 2.69
N ARG A 384 0.76 -15.07 2.18
CA ARG A 384 0.60 -14.64 0.79
C ARG A 384 1.33 -15.52 -0.21
N VAL A 385 2.44 -16.11 0.20
CA VAL A 385 3.28 -16.90 -0.70
C VAL A 385 2.85 -18.37 -0.74
N ARG A 386 2.30 -18.91 0.36
CA ARG A 386 2.02 -20.34 0.47
C ARG A 386 0.85 -20.69 1.39
N THR A 387 0.31 -21.88 1.16
CA THR A 387 -0.50 -22.66 2.13
C THR A 387 0.15 -24.01 2.33
N VAL A 388 0.31 -24.47 3.58
CA VAL A 388 0.79 -25.83 3.85
C VAL A 388 -0.40 -26.77 3.94
N THR A 389 -0.40 -27.78 3.08
CA THR A 389 -1.51 -28.76 3.01
C THR A 389 -1.32 -29.94 3.96
N LYS A 390 -0.07 -30.26 4.31
CA LYS A 390 0.30 -31.41 5.16
C LYS A 390 1.34 -31.02 6.24
N PRO A 391 0.94 -30.30 7.30
CA PRO A 391 1.86 -29.84 8.35
C PRO A 391 2.62 -30.98 9.04
N GLU A 392 2.02 -32.16 9.16
CA GLU A 392 2.64 -33.36 9.74
C GLU A 392 3.87 -33.86 8.97
N SER A 393 3.98 -33.50 7.70
CA SER A 393 5.11 -33.89 6.84
C SER A 393 6.29 -32.92 6.90
N ILE A 394 6.24 -31.92 7.79
CA ILE A 394 7.37 -31.00 8.05
C ILE A 394 8.41 -31.65 8.99
N GLU A 395 8.00 -32.53 9.90
CA GLU A 395 8.90 -33.14 10.89
C GLU A 395 10.11 -33.87 10.25
N PRO A 396 9.97 -34.63 9.14
CA PRO A 396 11.12 -35.19 8.44
C PRO A 396 12.13 -34.15 7.95
N TYR A 397 11.68 -32.95 7.57
CA TYR A 397 12.60 -31.87 7.23
C TYR A 397 13.36 -31.39 8.46
N PHE A 398 12.66 -31.10 9.56
CA PHE A 398 13.30 -30.66 10.79
C PHE A 398 14.38 -31.66 11.25
N ALA A 399 14.02 -32.95 11.32
CA ALA A 399 14.91 -34.01 11.76
C ALA A 399 16.13 -34.24 10.85
N ASP A 400 16.00 -34.02 9.54
CA ASP A 400 17.09 -34.19 8.58
C ASP A 400 18.07 -33.01 8.66
N TYR A 401 17.56 -31.78 8.58
CA TYR A 401 18.40 -30.58 8.67
C TYR A 401 19.05 -30.42 10.05
N ALA A 402 18.39 -30.82 11.14
CA ALA A 402 18.95 -30.73 12.49
C ALA A 402 20.19 -31.64 12.69
N LYS A 403 20.41 -32.65 11.83
CA LYS A 403 21.62 -33.50 11.87
C LYS A 403 22.82 -32.85 11.19
N GLY A 404 22.57 -32.10 10.11
CA GLY A 404 23.62 -31.51 9.27
C GLY A 404 23.92 -30.04 9.59
N PHE A 405 23.00 -29.33 10.25
CA PHE A 405 23.06 -27.88 10.43
C PHE A 405 22.65 -27.46 11.85
N THR A 406 23.17 -26.34 12.32
CA THR A 406 22.98 -25.90 13.72
C THR A 406 21.69 -25.09 13.92
N TRP A 407 21.23 -24.40 12.88
CA TRP A 407 20.09 -23.48 13.00
C TRP A 407 18.74 -24.12 13.35
N PRO A 408 18.37 -25.35 12.89
CA PRO A 408 17.04 -25.89 13.18
C PRO A 408 16.85 -26.12 14.68
N ALA A 409 17.87 -26.69 15.34
CA ALA A 409 17.87 -26.88 16.79
C ALA A 409 17.85 -25.55 17.56
N ALA A 410 18.55 -24.53 17.04
CA ALA A 410 18.60 -23.21 17.67
C ALA A 410 17.25 -22.48 17.65
N ILE A 411 16.42 -22.67 16.62
CA ILE A 411 15.12 -22.01 16.51
C ILE A 411 13.94 -22.83 17.05
N GLY A 412 14.11 -24.15 17.17
CA GLY A 412 13.07 -25.09 17.59
C GLY A 412 12.02 -25.41 16.52
N THR A 413 11.28 -26.50 16.75
CA THR A 413 10.30 -27.06 15.80
C THR A 413 9.14 -26.12 15.50
N GLU A 414 8.67 -25.34 16.49
CA GLU A 414 7.56 -24.41 16.30
C GLU A 414 7.90 -23.33 15.26
N LYS A 415 9.06 -22.67 15.43
CA LYS A 415 9.53 -21.65 14.49
C LYS A 415 9.89 -22.27 13.14
N PHE A 416 10.45 -23.48 13.13
CA PHE A 416 10.71 -24.20 11.87
C PHE A 416 9.42 -24.44 11.07
N ASN A 417 8.37 -24.94 11.72
CA ASN A 417 7.07 -25.19 11.09
C ASN A 417 6.43 -23.90 10.57
N ARG A 418 6.52 -22.81 11.35
CA ARG A 418 6.03 -21.49 10.95
C ARG A 418 6.70 -21.00 9.67
N PHE A 419 8.01 -21.15 9.55
CA PHE A 419 8.79 -20.58 8.44
C PHE A 419 8.99 -21.51 7.24
N PHE A 420 8.63 -22.78 7.33
CA PHE A 420 8.70 -23.75 6.23
C PHE A 420 8.16 -23.14 4.90
N PRO A 421 8.51 -23.62 3.70
CA PRO A 421 9.78 -24.24 3.40
C PRO A 421 10.93 -23.22 3.37
N PHE A 422 10.79 -22.01 3.91
CA PHE A 422 11.81 -20.96 3.82
C PHE A 422 12.78 -20.97 5.00
N TYR A 423 14.04 -20.64 4.72
CA TYR A 423 15.02 -20.33 5.75
C TYR A 423 14.72 -18.96 6.39
N PRO A 424 14.52 -18.85 7.71
CA PRO A 424 14.10 -17.58 8.32
C PRO A 424 15.05 -16.40 8.02
N PRO A 425 16.38 -16.52 8.18
CA PRO A 425 17.29 -15.43 7.86
C PRO A 425 17.29 -15.00 6.40
N ALA A 426 16.88 -15.88 5.46
CA ALA A 426 16.73 -15.47 4.06
C ALA A 426 15.63 -14.41 3.89
N ILE A 427 14.55 -14.51 4.67
CA ILE A 427 13.45 -13.52 4.64
C ILE A 427 13.94 -12.18 5.21
N ASP A 428 14.77 -12.21 6.25
CA ASP A 428 15.35 -11.00 6.85
C ASP A 428 16.24 -10.25 5.88
N VAL A 429 17.11 -10.98 5.19
CA VAL A 429 17.98 -10.39 4.16
C VAL A 429 17.14 -9.86 3.00
N LEU A 430 16.15 -10.61 2.51
CA LEU A 430 15.25 -10.11 1.46
C LEU A 430 14.51 -8.84 1.88
N LYS A 431 14.00 -8.77 3.11
CA LYS A 431 13.37 -7.58 3.68
C LYS A 431 14.35 -6.41 3.63
N ALA A 432 15.58 -6.61 4.11
CA ALA A 432 16.65 -5.60 4.07
C ALA A 432 17.02 -5.15 2.65
N VAL A 433 17.19 -6.08 1.70
CA VAL A 433 17.45 -5.76 0.29
C VAL A 433 16.30 -4.96 -0.32
N SER A 434 15.06 -5.33 -0.01
CA SER A 434 13.89 -4.68 -0.57
C SER A 434 13.69 -3.23 -0.09
N TYR A 435 14.28 -2.82 1.05
CA TYR A 435 14.39 -1.39 1.41
C TYR A 435 15.31 -0.61 0.47
N ASN A 436 16.27 -1.28 -0.17
CA ASN A 436 17.11 -0.68 -1.20
C ASN A 436 16.46 -0.76 -2.59
N LEU A 437 15.41 -1.55 -2.77
CA LEU A 437 14.57 -1.47 -3.96
C LEU A 437 13.50 -0.40 -3.75
N THR A 438 12.89 0.07 -4.84
CA THR A 438 11.81 1.06 -4.79
C THR A 438 10.61 0.59 -3.97
N THR A 439 10.46 -0.73 -3.75
CA THR A 439 9.36 -1.27 -2.94
C THR A 439 9.76 -2.52 -2.11
N LEU A 440 9.24 -2.67 -0.88
CA LEU A 440 9.29 -3.95 -0.13
C LEU A 440 8.37 -5.05 -0.71
N ARG A 441 7.58 -4.73 -1.75
CA ARG A 441 6.69 -5.68 -2.43
C ARG A 441 7.46 -6.73 -3.21
N SER A 442 8.67 -6.41 -3.64
CA SER A 442 9.56 -7.33 -4.36
C SER A 442 9.88 -8.59 -3.52
N SER A 443 9.97 -8.49 -2.18
CA SER A 443 10.27 -9.63 -1.31
C SER A 443 9.23 -10.76 -1.40
N VAL A 444 7.94 -10.42 -1.40
CA VAL A 444 6.83 -11.39 -1.54
C VAL A 444 6.85 -12.00 -2.95
N HIS A 445 7.10 -11.18 -3.97
CA HIS A 445 7.24 -11.64 -5.36
C HIS A 445 8.37 -12.67 -5.51
N PHE A 446 9.57 -12.38 -4.98
CA PHE A 446 10.72 -13.29 -5.06
C PHE A 446 10.43 -14.63 -4.39
N MET A 447 9.91 -14.59 -3.16
CA MET A 447 9.57 -15.82 -2.43
C MET A 447 8.53 -16.66 -3.18
N HIS A 448 7.55 -16.03 -3.82
CA HIS A 448 6.52 -16.69 -4.61
C HIS A 448 7.05 -17.30 -5.90
N GLN A 449 7.81 -16.55 -6.70
CA GLN A 449 8.40 -17.08 -7.93
C GLN A 449 9.38 -18.21 -7.65
N THR A 450 10.21 -18.05 -6.62
CA THR A 450 11.13 -19.11 -6.20
C THR A 450 10.36 -20.36 -5.76
N LEU A 451 9.31 -20.23 -4.93
CA LEU A 451 8.51 -21.40 -4.52
C LEU A 451 7.75 -22.04 -5.68
N LYS A 452 7.19 -21.28 -6.63
CA LYS A 452 6.59 -21.84 -7.87
C LYS A 452 7.62 -22.64 -8.66
N THR A 453 8.83 -22.11 -8.81
CA THR A 453 9.93 -22.78 -9.51
C THR A 453 10.34 -24.08 -8.80
N GLN A 454 10.50 -24.04 -7.48
CA GLN A 454 10.88 -25.22 -6.68
C GLN A 454 9.79 -26.31 -6.69
N ARG A 455 8.50 -25.92 -6.66
CA ARG A 455 7.38 -26.86 -6.85
C ARG A 455 7.40 -27.50 -8.22
N LYS A 456 7.61 -26.71 -9.28
CA LYS A 456 7.72 -27.23 -10.66
C LYS A 456 8.88 -28.21 -10.81
N ALA A 457 10.00 -27.94 -10.12
CA ALA A 457 11.16 -28.81 -10.07
C ALA A 457 10.98 -30.05 -9.16
N LYS A 458 9.86 -30.16 -8.44
CA LYS A 458 9.60 -31.19 -7.43
C LYS A 458 10.73 -31.29 -6.40
N SER A 459 11.25 -30.14 -5.99
CA SER A 459 12.32 -30.05 -5.00
C SER A 459 11.82 -30.59 -3.65
N ASN A 460 12.68 -31.31 -2.94
CA ASN A 460 12.49 -31.74 -1.56
C ASN A 460 13.42 -30.99 -0.58
N GLU A 461 14.02 -29.88 -1.01
CA GLU A 461 14.92 -29.04 -0.23
C GLU A 461 14.18 -27.80 0.32
N LEU A 462 14.68 -27.22 1.40
CA LEU A 462 14.25 -25.91 1.89
C LEU A 462 14.68 -24.82 0.90
N ILE A 463 13.96 -23.70 0.93
CA ILE A 463 14.23 -22.51 0.14
C ILE A 463 15.17 -21.58 0.93
N THR A 464 16.37 -21.40 0.39
CA THR A 464 17.43 -20.58 0.95
C THR A 464 17.60 -19.27 0.18
N LEU A 465 18.42 -18.37 0.72
CA LEU A 465 18.64 -17.04 0.14
C LEU A 465 19.21 -17.09 -1.28
N TRP A 466 20.16 -17.99 -1.57
CA TRP A 466 20.79 -18.06 -2.89
C TRP A 466 19.84 -18.52 -3.99
N GLN A 467 18.79 -19.27 -3.66
CA GLN A 467 17.76 -19.71 -4.62
C GLN A 467 16.89 -18.56 -5.11
N MET A 468 16.79 -17.48 -4.32
CA MET A 468 16.03 -16.28 -4.67
C MET A 468 16.88 -15.25 -5.43
N PHE A 469 18.20 -15.48 -5.56
CA PHE A 469 19.15 -14.50 -6.10
C PHE A 469 18.79 -14.02 -7.50
N ASP A 470 18.48 -14.95 -8.41
CA ASP A 470 18.28 -14.60 -9.81
C ASP A 470 17.03 -13.72 -9.96
N ASP A 471 15.92 -14.09 -9.29
CA ASP A 471 14.69 -13.29 -9.21
C ASP A 471 14.95 -11.89 -8.63
N VAL A 472 15.76 -11.80 -7.57
CA VAL A 472 16.10 -10.55 -6.88
C VAL A 472 16.91 -9.60 -7.76
N VAL A 473 17.91 -10.12 -8.49
CA VAL A 473 18.83 -9.29 -9.27
C VAL A 473 18.26 -8.89 -10.63
N SER A 474 17.44 -9.75 -11.24
CA SER A 474 16.76 -9.44 -12.50
C SER A 474 15.47 -8.66 -12.33
N TYR A 475 15.09 -8.31 -11.10
CA TYR A 475 13.84 -7.62 -10.84
C TYR A 475 13.85 -6.21 -11.41
N GLU A 476 12.83 -5.93 -12.22
CA GLU A 476 12.57 -4.63 -12.82
C GLU A 476 11.13 -4.24 -12.45
N GLU A 477 10.95 -3.15 -11.69
CA GLU A 477 9.63 -2.62 -11.35
C GLU A 477 9.53 -1.18 -11.86
N ASP A 478 8.46 -0.88 -12.60
CA ASP A 478 8.06 0.48 -12.99
C ASP A 478 7.18 1.06 -11.87
N PRO A 479 7.68 1.97 -11.02
CA PRO A 479 6.95 2.45 -9.86
C PRO A 479 5.81 3.42 -10.22
N SER A 480 5.75 3.96 -11.44
CA SER A 480 4.85 5.07 -11.80
C SER A 480 3.87 4.75 -12.93
N GLY A 481 4.02 3.61 -13.63
CA GLY A 481 3.24 3.31 -14.84
C GLY A 481 3.48 4.34 -15.95
N THR A 482 4.55 5.12 -15.85
CA THR A 482 4.92 6.21 -16.75
C THR A 482 6.43 6.22 -16.97
N THR A 483 7.00 5.15 -17.54
CA THR A 483 8.34 5.17 -18.21
C THR A 483 9.50 5.81 -17.42
N ALA A 484 9.42 5.89 -16.09
CA ALA A 484 10.40 6.62 -15.27
C ALA A 484 11.13 5.66 -14.33
N GLY A 485 12.17 5.01 -14.88
CA GLY A 485 13.29 4.47 -14.12
C GLY A 485 13.10 3.06 -13.58
N ILE A 486 13.37 2.06 -14.42
CA ILE A 486 13.59 0.68 -13.99
C ILE A 486 14.80 0.65 -13.03
N ALA A 487 14.55 0.41 -11.74
CA ALA A 487 15.60 0.31 -10.73
C ALA A 487 15.97 -1.15 -10.44
N ALA A 488 16.62 -1.83 -11.39
CA ALA A 488 17.19 -3.15 -11.15
C ALA A 488 18.34 -3.08 -10.12
N ILE A 489 18.52 -4.12 -9.31
CA ILE A 489 19.67 -4.21 -8.38
C ILE A 489 20.99 -4.10 -9.15
N SER A 490 21.08 -4.73 -10.32
CA SER A 490 22.25 -4.65 -11.19
C SER A 490 22.56 -3.22 -11.63
N SER A 491 21.55 -2.37 -11.76
CA SER A 491 21.71 -0.97 -12.16
C SER A 491 22.04 -0.08 -10.95
N LYS A 492 21.38 -0.31 -9.81
CA LYS A 492 21.56 0.47 -8.58
C LYS A 492 22.88 0.18 -7.86
N PHE A 493 23.32 -1.08 -7.88
CA PHE A 493 24.55 -1.59 -7.26
C PHE A 493 25.49 -2.14 -8.33
N ASN A 494 25.73 -1.34 -9.37
CA ASN A 494 26.46 -1.78 -10.57
C ASN A 494 27.89 -2.24 -10.25
N ASP A 495 28.59 -1.54 -9.37
CA ASP A 495 29.98 -1.86 -9.04
C ASP A 495 30.06 -3.14 -8.19
N GLU A 496 29.17 -3.29 -7.21
CA GLU A 496 29.01 -4.52 -6.44
C GLU A 496 28.64 -5.70 -7.35
N TYR A 497 27.73 -5.48 -8.30
CA TYR A 497 27.27 -6.53 -9.21
C TYR A 497 28.38 -6.95 -10.18
N LYS A 498 29.20 -6.02 -10.66
CA LYS A 498 30.41 -6.33 -11.42
C LYS A 498 31.41 -7.14 -10.60
N ALA A 499 31.59 -6.82 -9.32
CA ALA A 499 32.47 -7.59 -8.43
C ALA A 499 31.96 -9.03 -8.25
N TYR A 500 30.64 -9.21 -8.04
CA TYR A 500 30.00 -10.52 -8.05
C TYR A 500 30.25 -11.27 -9.36
N GLN A 501 30.04 -10.64 -10.51
CA GLN A 501 30.28 -11.28 -11.80
C GLN A 501 31.74 -11.68 -12.01
N ALA A 502 32.69 -10.87 -11.55
CA ALA A 502 34.11 -11.20 -11.62
C ALA A 502 34.42 -12.45 -10.77
N GLY A 503 33.94 -12.51 -9.53
CA GLY A 503 34.10 -13.70 -8.68
C GLY A 503 33.46 -14.95 -9.28
N ARG A 504 32.25 -14.81 -9.85
CA ARG A 504 31.57 -15.91 -10.55
C ARG A 504 32.37 -16.43 -11.75
N ARG A 505 32.98 -15.54 -12.54
CA ARG A 505 33.86 -15.92 -13.66
C ARG A 505 35.09 -16.69 -13.19
N ILE A 506 35.73 -16.25 -12.11
CA ILE A 506 36.90 -16.93 -11.54
C ILE A 506 36.54 -18.36 -11.12
N ILE A 507 35.44 -18.54 -10.39
CA ILE A 507 34.94 -19.86 -9.99
C ILE A 507 34.67 -20.73 -11.23
N GLY A 508 33.98 -20.18 -12.24
CA GLY A 508 33.66 -20.91 -13.47
C GLY A 508 34.87 -21.27 -14.34
N GLN A 509 35.97 -20.54 -14.22
CA GLN A 509 37.22 -20.79 -14.96
C GLN A 509 38.21 -21.69 -14.19
N ALA A 510 37.90 -22.10 -12.96
CA ALA A 510 38.76 -22.95 -12.16
C ALA A 510 38.99 -24.32 -12.85
N THR A 511 40.25 -24.63 -13.17
CA THR A 511 40.61 -25.87 -13.91
C THR A 511 41.05 -27.03 -13.00
N LYS A 512 41.33 -26.77 -11.73
CA LYS A 512 41.81 -27.73 -10.72
C LYS A 512 41.38 -27.33 -9.30
N GLY A 513 41.61 -28.22 -8.34
CA GLY A 513 41.38 -27.95 -6.92
C GLY A 513 39.91 -27.97 -6.51
N ARG A 514 39.63 -27.54 -5.27
CA ARG A 514 38.29 -27.59 -4.66
C ARG A 514 37.31 -26.65 -5.33
N LEU A 515 37.76 -25.50 -5.86
CA LEU A 515 36.91 -24.57 -6.62
C LEU A 515 36.29 -25.22 -7.85
N LYS A 516 37.04 -26.05 -8.58
CA LYS A 516 36.50 -26.80 -9.72
C LYS A 516 35.49 -27.86 -9.26
N VAL A 517 35.86 -28.65 -8.26
CA VAL A 517 35.05 -29.77 -7.78
C VAL A 517 33.71 -29.28 -7.21
N TYR A 518 33.72 -28.15 -6.51
CA TYR A 518 32.57 -27.59 -5.81
C TYR A 518 32.12 -26.25 -6.39
N ALA A 519 32.32 -26.03 -7.69
CA ALA A 519 32.04 -24.76 -8.37
C ALA A 519 30.61 -24.24 -8.12
N SER A 520 29.61 -25.13 -8.20
CA SER A 520 28.21 -24.79 -7.91
C SER A 520 28.02 -24.29 -6.48
N ARG A 521 28.62 -24.98 -5.49
CA ARG A 521 28.54 -24.59 -4.08
C ARG A 521 29.25 -23.27 -3.81
N CYS A 522 30.41 -23.06 -4.42
CA CYS A 522 31.14 -21.80 -4.39
C CYS A 522 30.30 -20.63 -4.97
N GLU A 523 29.58 -20.86 -6.08
CA GLU A 523 28.66 -19.86 -6.63
C GLU A 523 27.50 -19.55 -5.68
N LYS A 524 26.92 -20.56 -5.02
CA LYS A 524 25.87 -20.36 -4.00
C LYS A 524 26.37 -19.53 -2.81
N ILE A 525 27.59 -19.77 -2.34
CA ILE A 525 28.24 -18.95 -1.30
C ILE A 525 28.36 -17.50 -1.78
N LEU A 526 28.85 -17.29 -3.00
CA LEU A 526 29.04 -15.94 -3.55
C LEU A 526 27.71 -15.18 -3.71
N LYS A 527 26.65 -15.86 -4.15
CA LYS A 527 25.28 -15.31 -4.21
C LYS A 527 24.78 -14.88 -2.84
N THR A 528 24.94 -15.72 -1.81
CA THR A 528 24.58 -15.39 -0.42
C THR A 528 25.35 -14.16 0.08
N LEU A 529 26.68 -14.15 -0.07
CA LEU A 529 27.53 -13.04 0.39
C LEU A 529 27.16 -11.71 -0.28
N PHE A 530 26.88 -11.73 -1.59
CA PHE A 530 26.43 -10.56 -2.32
C PHE A 530 25.13 -9.98 -1.73
N LEU A 531 24.12 -10.82 -1.49
CA LEU A 531 22.83 -10.39 -0.96
C LEU A 531 22.94 -9.82 0.46
N TYR A 532 23.76 -10.43 1.32
CA TYR A 532 24.06 -9.87 2.65
C TYR A 532 24.77 -8.52 2.57
N TYR A 533 25.73 -8.37 1.65
CA TYR A 533 26.47 -7.12 1.46
C TYR A 533 25.54 -5.98 1.03
N ILE A 534 24.71 -6.19 0.00
CA ILE A 534 23.77 -5.15 -0.46
C ILE A 534 22.68 -4.86 0.58
N ALA A 535 22.29 -5.83 1.39
CA ALA A 535 21.40 -5.64 2.53
C ALA A 535 22.03 -4.82 3.66
N LYS A 536 23.35 -4.58 3.63
CA LYS A 536 24.15 -3.97 4.71
C LYS A 536 23.98 -4.71 6.04
N MET A 537 23.70 -6.01 5.95
CA MET A 537 23.65 -6.91 7.10
C MET A 537 25.01 -7.57 7.25
N GLN A 538 25.45 -7.78 8.50
CA GLN A 538 26.76 -8.38 8.79
C GLN A 538 27.93 -7.68 8.06
N PRO A 539 28.19 -6.39 8.31
CA PRO A 539 29.21 -5.61 7.60
C PRO A 539 30.64 -6.14 7.79
N ASN A 540 30.85 -7.03 8.77
CA ASN A 540 32.13 -7.68 9.01
C ASN A 540 32.30 -9.02 8.27
N GLY A 541 31.32 -9.41 7.45
CA GLY A 541 31.27 -10.74 6.82
C GLY A 541 30.50 -11.75 7.68
N LEU A 542 30.20 -12.90 7.06
CA LEU A 542 29.55 -14.03 7.71
C LEU A 542 30.60 -15.01 8.24
N SER A 543 30.30 -15.65 9.37
CA SER A 543 31.08 -16.79 9.87
C SER A 543 30.94 -18.02 8.97
N VAL A 544 31.85 -18.99 9.12
CA VAL A 544 31.78 -20.29 8.42
C VAL A 544 30.43 -20.97 8.68
N GLU A 545 29.99 -20.97 9.94
CA GLU A 545 28.71 -21.55 10.35
C GLU A 545 27.51 -20.82 9.74
N GLU A 546 27.54 -19.48 9.69
CA GLU A 546 26.48 -18.70 9.06
C GLU A 546 26.38 -18.97 7.55
N ILE A 547 27.51 -19.14 6.86
CA ILE A 547 27.55 -19.49 5.43
C ILE A 547 27.03 -20.92 5.21
N MET A 548 27.49 -21.88 6.01
CA MET A 548 27.01 -23.26 5.98
C MET A 548 25.49 -23.32 6.15
N ASN A 549 24.96 -22.65 7.17
CA ASN A 549 23.53 -22.57 7.45
C ASN A 549 22.74 -21.78 6.39
N SER A 550 23.37 -20.87 5.64
CA SER A 550 22.70 -20.11 4.58
C SER A 550 22.66 -20.84 3.24
N VAL A 551 23.69 -21.63 2.94
CA VAL A 551 23.75 -22.41 1.68
C VAL A 551 23.00 -23.73 1.81
N MET A 552 23.07 -24.35 2.99
CA MET A 552 22.41 -25.61 3.37
C MET A 552 22.64 -26.76 2.39
N GLU A 553 23.89 -26.95 1.98
CA GLU A 553 24.27 -28.06 1.13
C GLU A 553 25.30 -28.94 1.86
N TRP A 554 24.92 -30.17 2.17
CA TRP A 554 25.81 -31.14 2.83
C TRP A 554 27.13 -31.31 2.08
N ALA A 555 28.22 -31.56 2.81
CA ALA A 555 29.51 -31.89 2.22
C ALA A 555 29.39 -33.08 1.25
N ASP A 556 28.53 -34.04 1.58
CA ASP A 556 28.21 -35.24 0.83
C ASP A 556 26.81 -35.19 0.17
N HIS A 557 26.36 -34.01 -0.25
CA HIS A 557 25.01 -33.78 -0.80
C HIS A 557 24.60 -34.79 -1.89
N ASP A 558 25.48 -35.08 -2.84
CA ASP A 558 25.23 -36.03 -3.93
C ASP A 558 25.41 -37.52 -3.52
N LYS A 559 25.80 -37.78 -2.27
CA LYS A 559 26.17 -39.10 -1.73
C LYS A 559 25.28 -39.53 -0.56
N GLY A 560 24.09 -38.94 -0.45
CA GLY A 560 23.05 -39.39 0.48
C GLY A 560 22.98 -38.63 1.80
N GLN A 561 23.63 -37.45 1.89
CA GLN A 561 23.40 -36.45 2.96
C GLN A 561 23.58 -37.03 4.38
N LYS A 562 24.71 -37.73 4.60
CA LYS A 562 25.05 -38.33 5.89
C LYS A 562 26.02 -37.49 6.71
N ALA A 563 26.63 -36.46 6.11
CA ALA A 563 27.54 -35.56 6.82
C ALA A 563 26.82 -34.89 8.01
N ASP A 564 27.45 -34.94 9.18
CA ASP A 564 26.95 -34.26 10.36
C ASP A 564 27.33 -32.77 10.38
N VAL A 565 26.95 -32.07 11.44
CA VAL A 565 27.28 -30.65 11.64
C VAL A 565 28.79 -30.39 11.51
N LYS A 566 29.63 -31.24 12.09
CA LYS A 566 31.08 -31.03 12.10
C LYS A 566 31.68 -31.29 10.73
N ASP A 567 31.27 -32.36 10.06
CA ASP A 567 31.69 -32.67 8.69
C ASP A 567 31.37 -31.51 7.74
N ASN A 568 30.17 -30.93 7.87
CA ASN A 568 29.77 -29.77 7.09
C ASN A 568 30.60 -28.53 7.45
N LEU A 569 30.79 -28.25 8.74
CA LEU A 569 31.56 -27.07 9.19
C LEU A 569 33.00 -27.10 8.67
N ASP A 570 33.70 -28.22 8.87
CA ASP A 570 35.08 -28.43 8.42
C ASP A 570 35.17 -28.29 6.89
N HIS A 571 34.16 -28.78 6.17
CA HIS A 571 34.10 -28.68 4.71
C HIS A 571 33.89 -27.23 4.22
N TYR A 572 32.99 -26.48 4.83
CA TYR A 572 32.77 -25.07 4.50
C TYR A 572 33.98 -24.20 4.88
N GLU A 573 34.66 -24.48 5.98
CA GLU A 573 35.90 -23.78 6.38
C GLU A 573 36.94 -23.84 5.27
N VAL A 574 37.24 -25.05 4.78
CA VAL A 574 38.25 -25.20 3.73
C VAL A 574 37.80 -24.60 2.40
N LEU A 575 36.50 -24.67 2.07
CA LEU A 575 35.99 -24.01 0.86
C LEU A 575 36.14 -22.49 0.91
N LEU A 576 35.89 -21.89 2.07
CA LEU A 576 35.99 -20.44 2.26
C LEU A 576 37.45 -19.98 2.22
N ASP A 577 38.38 -20.75 2.80
CA ASP A 577 39.81 -20.48 2.69
C ASP A 577 40.29 -20.49 1.22
N GLU A 578 39.81 -21.44 0.43
CA GLU A 578 40.15 -21.50 -1.00
C GLU A 578 39.51 -20.35 -1.79
N LEU A 579 38.25 -19.99 -1.49
CA LEU A 579 37.60 -18.82 -2.09
C LEU A 579 38.32 -17.52 -1.74
N ALA A 580 38.78 -17.36 -0.50
CA ALA A 580 39.49 -16.17 -0.06
C ALA A 580 40.83 -15.96 -0.77
N LYS A 581 41.50 -17.05 -1.17
CA LYS A 581 42.76 -17.00 -1.93
C LYS A 581 42.55 -16.61 -3.39
N GLU A 582 41.48 -17.10 -4.01
CA GLU A 582 41.29 -17.02 -5.47
C GLU A 582 40.36 -15.90 -5.91
N VAL A 583 39.38 -15.51 -5.08
CA VAL A 583 38.37 -14.49 -5.41
C VAL A 583 38.75 -13.13 -4.79
N PRO A 584 38.74 -12.03 -5.56
CA PRO A 584 38.98 -10.68 -5.04
C PRO A 584 38.06 -10.33 -3.88
N GLN A 585 38.65 -9.88 -2.77
CA GLN A 585 37.94 -9.47 -1.58
C GLN A 585 37.58 -7.98 -1.64
N VAL A 586 36.37 -7.62 -1.19
CA VAL A 586 35.99 -6.21 -1.03
C VAL A 586 36.87 -5.59 0.04
N LYS A 587 37.70 -4.59 -0.31
CA LYS A 587 38.55 -3.90 0.66
C LYS A 587 37.67 -3.20 1.71
N LYS A 588 37.94 -3.44 2.99
CA LYS A 588 37.42 -2.59 4.08
C LYS A 588 37.91 -1.16 3.82
N VAL A 589 37.00 -0.25 3.45
CA VAL A 589 37.25 1.18 3.61
C VAL A 589 37.29 1.43 5.12
N GLY A 590 38.36 2.07 5.59
CA GLY A 590 38.89 1.99 6.96
C GLY A 590 37.94 2.31 8.12
N LYS A 591 38.41 1.91 9.32
CA LYS A 591 38.10 2.58 10.59
C LYS A 591 38.67 4.00 10.58
#